data_AF-A0A832SKW7-F1
#
_entry.id   AF-A0A832SKW7-F1
#
_cell.length_a   1.000
_cell.length_b   1.000
_cell.length_c   1.000
_cell.angle_alpha   90.00
_cell.angle_beta   90.00
_cell.angle_gamma   90.00
#
_symmetry.space_group_name_H-M   'P 1'
#
loop_
_entity.id
_entity.type
_entity.pdbx_description
1 polymer ?
#
loop_
_entity_poly.entity_id
_entity_poly.type
_entity_poly.pdbx_seq_one_letter_code
_entity_poly.pdbx_strand_id
1 'polypeptide(L)'
;MSDNIYLGNPNLKKANTSIEFTQEQILEFMRCKDDPVYFAKNYVKIVTLDHGLMPFDLYPFQEKLVKRFHENRFNICKMPRQTGKALALDTPIPTPTGWTTMEDVKIGDNILSPSGNNVSVTMKTETMYNHNCYKLYFDNGEEIIADADHLWEVDSSYWRTGKKVIKSQEIYDRYKSKAQNKRGKGVQGPLYIEKSKPINFIKNLLDIDPYLLGVWLGDGYSSDGRIIAHKDDYTFYKKRIDVEYEREDGNCIRFKVKDFISKLKSYNLLKNKHIPQNYLRSSYEDRLELLRGLMDTDGSVTKNTRSFEFYQKNYDLILQVVELLSTLGIKSNIRHRKIKGNYYHTISFTTEEQVFNLQRKLNNVDSQRSTRIQESRHYIHKIEKVDSVPVACIRVDSEDHLFLCGKTFIPTHNSTTVVSYLLHYAVFN
;
A
#
# COMPACT_ATOMS: atom_id res chain seq x y z
N MET A 1 -26.42 -45.82 22.69
CA MET A 1 -26.17 -44.49 22.06
C MET A 1 -24.65 -44.39 21.90
N SER A 2 -24.06 -44.74 20.76
CA SER A 2 -23.73 -43.74 19.73
C SER A 2 -23.10 -44.37 18.46
N ASP A 3 -23.54 -45.56 18.02
CA ASP A 3 -22.96 -46.17 16.81
C ASP A 3 -23.30 -45.44 15.50
N ASN A 4 -24.27 -44.53 15.53
CA ASN A 4 -24.76 -43.83 14.35
C ASN A 4 -24.22 -42.40 14.20
N ILE A 5 -23.27 -41.97 15.04
CA ILE A 5 -22.76 -40.58 15.06
C ILE A 5 -21.41 -40.51 14.33
N TYR A 6 -21.29 -39.64 13.34
CA TYR A 6 -20.06 -39.47 12.56
C TYR A 6 -19.04 -38.63 13.34
N LEU A 7 -17.86 -39.23 13.58
CA LEU A 7 -16.72 -38.60 14.27
C LEU A 7 -17.09 -37.89 15.58
N GLY A 8 -18.05 -38.43 16.34
CA GLY A 8 -18.48 -37.87 17.63
C GLY A 8 -19.29 -36.57 17.54
N ASN A 9 -19.64 -36.09 16.34
CA ASN A 9 -20.51 -34.91 16.18
C ASN A 9 -21.99 -35.32 16.29
N PRO A 10 -22.70 -34.99 17.38
CA PRO A 10 -24.07 -35.45 17.62
C PRO A 10 -25.09 -35.00 16.56
N ASN A 11 -24.75 -33.96 15.79
CA ASN A 11 -25.59 -33.44 14.71
C ASN A 11 -25.34 -34.12 13.36
N LEU A 12 -24.34 -35.00 13.26
CA LEU A 12 -23.94 -35.64 12.00
C LEU A 12 -24.03 -37.16 12.14
N LYS A 13 -24.84 -37.78 11.29
CA LYS A 13 -25.03 -39.24 11.29
C LYS A 13 -23.98 -39.93 10.41
N LYS A 14 -23.59 -41.16 10.76
CA LYS A 14 -22.70 -41.98 9.92
C LYS A 14 -23.37 -42.32 8.60
N ALA A 15 -22.57 -42.54 7.56
CA ALA A 15 -23.06 -43.02 6.27
C ALA A 15 -23.91 -44.30 6.44
N ASN A 16 -24.97 -44.43 5.65
CA ASN A 16 -25.93 -45.55 5.68
C ASN A 16 -26.75 -45.68 6.99
N THR A 17 -26.76 -44.66 7.84
CA THR A 17 -27.70 -44.62 8.97
C THR A 17 -29.12 -44.43 8.43
N SER A 18 -30.01 -45.38 8.67
CA SER A 18 -31.43 -45.22 8.33
C SER A 18 -32.08 -44.11 9.15
N ILE A 19 -32.80 -43.23 8.48
CA ILE A 19 -33.53 -42.11 9.07
C ILE A 19 -34.96 -42.17 8.57
N GLU A 20 -35.92 -42.18 9.49
CA GLU A 20 -37.31 -41.93 9.13
C GLU A 20 -37.51 -40.43 8.98
N PHE A 21 -37.98 -40.01 7.82
CA PHE A 21 -38.33 -38.62 7.54
C PHE A 21 -39.82 -38.40 7.75
N THR A 22 -40.17 -37.29 8.38
CA THR A 22 -41.57 -36.82 8.39
C THR A 22 -41.96 -36.33 7.01
N GLN A 23 -43.27 -36.27 6.73
CA GLN A 23 -43.77 -35.77 5.45
C GLN A 23 -43.29 -34.34 5.16
N GLU A 24 -43.23 -33.48 6.17
CA GLU A 24 -42.69 -32.11 6.05
C GLU A 24 -41.20 -32.11 5.70
N GLN A 25 -40.41 -32.98 6.33
CA GLN A 25 -38.98 -33.09 6.03
C GLN A 25 -38.73 -33.63 4.63
N ILE A 26 -39.57 -34.55 4.14
CA ILE A 26 -39.50 -35.03 2.76
C ILE A 26 -39.78 -33.88 1.78
N LEU A 27 -40.84 -33.09 2.02
CA LEU A 27 -41.18 -31.94 1.17
C LEU A 27 -40.06 -30.90 1.16
N GLU A 28 -39.47 -30.61 2.33
CA GLU A 28 -38.37 -29.66 2.44
C GLU A 28 -37.09 -30.16 1.77
N PHE A 29 -36.80 -31.45 1.90
CA PHE A 29 -35.70 -32.09 1.19
C PHE A 29 -35.88 -32.01 -0.32
N MET A 30 -37.09 -32.29 -0.83
CA MET A 30 -37.42 -32.16 -2.25
C MET A 30 -37.24 -30.71 -2.71
N ARG A 31 -37.71 -29.73 -1.92
CA ARG A 31 -37.53 -28.31 -2.23
C ARG A 31 -36.06 -27.90 -2.31
N CYS A 32 -35.24 -28.36 -1.36
CA CYS A 32 -33.80 -28.10 -1.36
C CYS A 32 -33.08 -28.76 -2.53
N LYS A 33 -33.52 -29.95 -2.92
CA LYS A 33 -33.00 -30.69 -4.07
C LYS A 33 -33.30 -29.98 -5.39
N ASP A 34 -34.52 -29.48 -5.54
CA ASP A 34 -35.01 -28.86 -6.79
C ASP A 34 -34.60 -27.38 -6.93
N ASP A 35 -34.38 -26.67 -5.80
CA ASP A 35 -33.90 -25.29 -5.78
C ASP A 35 -32.61 -25.16 -4.95
N PRO A 36 -31.43 -25.30 -5.58
CA PRO A 36 -30.15 -25.16 -4.90
C PRO A 36 -29.87 -23.75 -4.37
N VAL A 37 -30.51 -22.71 -4.92
CA VAL A 37 -30.41 -21.35 -4.38
C VAL A 37 -31.20 -21.25 -3.08
N TYR A 38 -32.40 -21.83 -3.04
CA TYR A 38 -33.17 -21.94 -1.81
C TYR A 38 -32.40 -22.70 -0.74
N PHE A 39 -31.80 -23.85 -1.07
CA PHE A 39 -30.96 -24.59 -0.12
C PHE A 39 -29.80 -23.73 0.41
N ALA A 40 -29.05 -23.09 -0.49
CA ALA A 40 -27.89 -22.28 -0.11
C ALA A 40 -28.26 -21.14 0.85
N LYS A 41 -29.33 -20.40 0.57
CA LYS A 41 -29.74 -19.26 1.40
C LYS A 41 -30.27 -19.65 2.78
N ASN A 42 -30.90 -20.82 2.91
CA ASN A 42 -31.56 -21.24 4.14
C ASN A 42 -30.70 -22.15 5.02
N TYR A 43 -29.82 -22.95 4.42
CA TYR A 43 -29.11 -24.04 5.11
C TYR A 43 -27.59 -23.94 5.05
N VAL A 44 -27.03 -23.23 4.06
CA VAL A 44 -25.58 -23.01 4.02
C VAL A 44 -25.24 -21.82 4.90
N LYS A 45 -24.26 -22.03 5.78
CA LYS A 45 -23.70 -20.99 6.64
C LYS A 45 -22.21 -20.88 6.38
N ILE A 46 -21.71 -19.66 6.35
CA ILE A 46 -20.28 -19.35 6.26
C ILE A 46 -19.79 -18.86 7.62
N VAL A 47 -18.53 -19.13 7.92
CA VAL A 47 -17.86 -18.54 9.08
C VAL A 47 -17.10 -17.31 8.61
N THR A 48 -17.48 -16.15 9.10
CA THR A 48 -16.71 -14.91 8.95
C THR A 48 -15.91 -14.66 10.22
N LEU A 49 -14.77 -13.98 10.06
CA LEU A 49 -13.91 -13.62 11.21
C LEU A 49 -14.64 -12.67 12.17
N ASP A 50 -15.46 -11.76 11.63
CA ASP A 50 -16.08 -10.68 12.41
C ASP A 50 -17.45 -11.03 12.99
N HIS A 51 -18.20 -11.94 12.34
CA HIS A 51 -19.58 -12.25 12.71
C HIS A 51 -19.81 -13.73 13.02
N GLY A 52 -18.76 -14.54 12.98
CA GLY A 52 -18.85 -15.97 13.21
C GLY A 52 -19.73 -16.64 12.16
N LEU A 53 -20.57 -17.58 12.60
CA LEU A 53 -21.35 -18.43 11.72
C LEU A 53 -22.63 -17.69 11.24
N MET A 54 -22.66 -17.27 9.98
CA MET A 54 -23.77 -16.50 9.40
C MET A 54 -24.33 -17.14 8.12
N PRO A 55 -25.60 -16.88 7.74
CA PRO A 55 -26.18 -17.41 6.51
C PRO A 55 -25.40 -17.00 5.27
N PHE A 56 -25.28 -17.90 4.30
CA PHE A 56 -24.64 -17.59 3.03
C PHE A 56 -25.61 -16.87 2.09
N ASP A 57 -25.50 -15.54 2.01
CA ASP A 57 -26.30 -14.74 1.09
C ASP A 57 -25.61 -14.61 -0.27
N LEU A 58 -26.31 -15.08 -1.30
CA LEU A 58 -25.81 -15.11 -2.68
C LEU A 58 -26.05 -13.75 -3.35
N TYR A 59 -25.03 -13.22 -4.02
CA TYR A 59 -25.24 -12.10 -4.94
C TYR A 59 -26.12 -12.52 -6.13
N PRO A 60 -26.86 -11.59 -6.78
CA PRO A 60 -27.77 -11.92 -7.87
C PRO A 60 -27.14 -12.71 -9.04
N PHE A 61 -25.86 -12.43 -9.36
CA PHE A 61 -25.16 -13.17 -10.41
C PHE A 61 -24.80 -14.61 -9.99
N GLN A 62 -24.55 -14.84 -8.69
CA GLN A 62 -24.23 -16.16 -8.16
C GLN A 62 -25.47 -17.06 -8.15
N GLU A 63 -26.64 -16.51 -7.78
CA GLU A 63 -27.92 -17.23 -7.91
C GLU A 63 -28.15 -17.66 -9.36
N LYS A 64 -27.94 -16.76 -10.31
CA LYS A 64 -28.06 -17.04 -11.74
C LYS A 64 -27.11 -18.16 -12.18
N LEU A 65 -25.89 -18.19 -11.67
CA LEU A 65 -24.92 -19.25 -11.96
C LEU A 65 -25.32 -20.59 -11.38
N VAL A 66 -25.70 -20.62 -10.09
CA VAL A 66 -26.13 -21.84 -9.39
C VAL A 66 -27.35 -22.46 -10.10
N LYS A 67 -28.35 -21.65 -10.47
CA LYS A 67 -29.50 -22.12 -11.25
C LYS A 67 -29.08 -22.71 -12.60
N ARG A 68 -28.20 -22.02 -13.33
CA ARG A 68 -27.72 -22.51 -14.64
C ARG A 68 -26.97 -23.83 -14.51
N PHE A 69 -26.13 -23.99 -13.48
CA PHE A 69 -25.41 -25.23 -13.21
C PHE A 69 -26.31 -26.40 -12.89
N HIS A 70 -27.42 -26.12 -12.20
CA HIS A 70 -28.38 -27.15 -11.81
C HIS A 70 -29.30 -27.55 -12.95
N GLU A 71 -29.84 -26.57 -13.67
CA GLU A 71 -30.81 -26.79 -14.75
C GLU A 71 -30.17 -27.35 -16.03
N ASN A 72 -28.85 -27.23 -16.19
CA ASN A 72 -28.16 -27.59 -17.43
C ASN A 72 -27.01 -28.56 -17.13
N ARG A 73 -27.00 -29.73 -17.76
CA ARG A 73 -25.92 -30.72 -17.61
C ARG A 73 -24.57 -30.21 -18.12
N PHE A 74 -24.56 -29.46 -19.22
CA PHE A 74 -23.36 -28.90 -19.82
C PHE A 74 -23.44 -27.38 -19.76
N ASN A 75 -22.52 -26.77 -19.03
CA ASN A 75 -22.42 -25.32 -18.92
C ASN A 75 -21.08 -24.86 -19.49
N ILE A 76 -21.13 -23.98 -20.49
CA ILE A 76 -19.94 -23.21 -20.88
C ILE A 76 -19.91 -21.97 -20.02
N CYS A 77 -19.13 -22.04 -18.95
CA CYS A 77 -18.86 -20.91 -18.10
C CYS A 77 -17.80 -20.04 -18.78
N LYS A 78 -18.23 -19.06 -19.58
CA LYS A 78 -17.33 -17.99 -20.03
C LYS A 78 -17.17 -16.96 -18.90
N MET A 79 -16.68 -17.45 -17.78
CA MET A 79 -16.28 -16.62 -16.67
C MET A 79 -14.92 -16.05 -17.03
N PRO A 80 -14.66 -14.75 -16.81
CA PRO A 80 -13.27 -14.39 -16.57
C PRO A 80 -12.81 -15.32 -15.46
N ARG A 81 -11.69 -16.02 -15.64
CA ARG A 81 -10.95 -16.43 -14.44
C ARG A 81 -10.88 -15.14 -13.65
N GLN A 82 -11.26 -15.12 -12.38
CA GLN A 82 -10.95 -13.94 -11.58
C GLN A 82 -9.42 -13.90 -11.25
N THR A 83 -8.61 -14.36 -12.22
CA THR A 83 -7.17 -14.27 -12.36
C THR A 83 -6.96 -13.25 -13.47
N GLY A 84 -6.27 -12.15 -13.18
CA GLY A 84 -6.19 -11.00 -14.09
C GLY A 84 -5.87 -9.71 -13.34
N LYS A 85 -6.03 -9.69 -12.01
CA LYS A 85 -5.53 -8.60 -11.16
C LYS A 85 -4.06 -8.78 -10.80
N ALA A 86 -3.29 -9.14 -11.81
CA ALA A 86 -1.90 -9.54 -11.63
C ALA A 86 -0.97 -8.34 -11.76
N LEU A 87 0.07 -8.32 -10.94
CA LEU A 87 1.18 -7.39 -11.05
C LEU A 87 2.42 -8.16 -11.49
N ALA A 88 3.38 -7.47 -12.11
CA ALA A 88 4.67 -8.07 -12.44
C ALA A 88 5.33 -8.62 -11.18
N LEU A 89 6.00 -9.76 -11.30
CA LEU A 89 6.61 -10.47 -10.17
C LEU A 89 7.61 -9.62 -9.37
N ASP A 90 8.34 -8.74 -10.03
CA ASP A 90 9.31 -7.82 -9.44
C ASP A 90 8.69 -6.60 -8.75
N THR A 91 7.36 -6.46 -8.78
CA THR A 91 6.66 -5.34 -8.15
C THR A 91 6.92 -5.34 -6.64
N PRO A 92 7.52 -4.28 -6.06
CA PRO A 92 7.73 -4.18 -4.63
C PRO A 92 6.42 -4.12 -3.87
N ILE A 93 6.33 -4.90 -2.78
CA ILE A 93 5.18 -4.92 -1.88
C ILE A 93 5.68 -4.51 -0.48
N PRO A 94 5.20 -3.38 0.09
CA PRO A 94 5.62 -2.96 1.40
C PRO A 94 5.01 -3.85 2.49
N THR A 95 5.82 -4.16 3.50
CA THR A 95 5.44 -4.98 4.65
C THR A 95 5.70 -4.23 5.96
N PRO A 96 5.14 -4.69 7.09
CA PRO A 96 5.39 -4.11 8.40
C PRO A 96 6.87 -4.16 8.84
N THR A 97 7.66 -5.06 8.27
CA THR A 97 9.07 -5.26 8.61
C THR A 97 10.03 -4.76 7.54
N GLY A 98 9.54 -4.35 6.37
CA GLY A 98 10.36 -3.90 5.26
C GLY A 98 9.65 -4.02 3.93
N TRP A 99 10.19 -4.88 3.07
CA TRP A 99 9.76 -5.08 1.70
C TRP A 99 9.74 -6.57 1.37
N THR A 100 8.80 -6.95 0.51
CA THR A 100 8.81 -8.19 -0.25
C THR A 100 8.53 -7.85 -1.72
N THR A 101 8.38 -8.84 -2.58
CA THR A 101 7.99 -8.68 -3.97
C THR A 101 6.70 -9.45 -4.25
N MET A 102 6.05 -9.18 -5.37
CA MET A 102 4.93 -10.01 -5.82
C MET A 102 5.38 -11.48 -6.07
N GLU A 103 6.64 -11.72 -6.40
CA GLU A 103 7.26 -13.04 -6.50
C GLU A 103 7.40 -13.76 -5.16
N ASP A 104 7.84 -13.05 -4.12
CA ASP A 104 8.25 -13.65 -2.86
C ASP A 104 7.13 -13.70 -1.81
N VAL A 105 6.10 -12.86 -1.95
CA VAL A 105 4.97 -12.81 -1.01
C VAL A 105 4.26 -14.18 -0.93
N LYS A 106 3.88 -14.62 0.27
CA LYS A 106 3.25 -15.91 0.52
C LYS A 106 1.91 -15.76 1.22
N ILE A 107 1.10 -16.81 1.13
CA ILE A 107 -0.13 -16.91 1.93
C ILE A 107 0.25 -16.89 3.41
N GLY A 108 -0.42 -16.04 4.17
CA GLY A 108 -0.15 -15.77 5.59
C GLY A 108 0.77 -14.57 5.84
N ASP A 109 1.45 -14.02 4.83
CA ASP A 109 2.26 -12.81 5.01
C ASP A 109 1.39 -11.60 5.32
N ASN A 110 1.90 -10.73 6.20
CA ASN A 110 1.29 -9.43 6.48
C ASN A 110 1.86 -8.36 5.54
N ILE A 111 0.98 -7.68 4.81
CA ILE A 111 1.33 -6.54 3.94
C ILE A 111 0.51 -5.31 4.33
N LEU A 112 0.77 -4.17 3.69
CA LEU A 112 0.12 -2.91 4.04
C LEU A 112 -1.11 -2.62 3.18
N SER A 113 -2.12 -1.99 3.78
CA SER A 113 -3.33 -1.52 3.10
C SER A 113 -3.45 0.01 3.09
N PRO A 114 -4.23 0.59 2.16
CA PRO A 114 -4.47 2.03 2.11
C PRO A 114 -5.16 2.61 3.34
N SER A 115 -5.83 1.77 4.13
CA SER A 115 -6.44 2.14 5.41
C SER A 115 -5.42 2.56 6.46
N GLY A 116 -4.13 2.25 6.25
CA GLY A 116 -3.04 2.42 7.21
C GLY A 116 -2.72 1.16 7.99
N ASN A 117 -3.56 0.12 7.92
CA ASN A 117 -3.38 -1.10 8.71
C ASN A 117 -2.72 -2.24 7.91
N ASN A 118 -2.24 -3.24 8.66
CA ASN A 118 -1.73 -4.49 8.10
C ASN A 118 -2.88 -5.39 7.68
N VAL A 119 -2.67 -6.16 6.62
CA VAL A 119 -3.64 -7.12 6.05
C VAL A 119 -2.90 -8.40 5.68
N SER A 120 -3.57 -9.54 5.83
CA SER A 120 -2.98 -10.86 5.58
C SER A 120 -3.24 -11.30 4.15
N VAL A 121 -2.23 -11.89 3.51
CA VAL A 121 -2.40 -12.53 2.21
C VAL A 121 -3.14 -13.86 2.37
N THR A 122 -4.34 -13.97 1.81
CA THR A 122 -5.19 -15.17 1.93
C THR A 122 -5.11 -16.10 0.74
N MET A 123 -4.55 -15.63 -0.38
CA MET A 123 -4.36 -16.43 -1.59
C MET A 123 -3.26 -15.80 -2.45
N LYS A 124 -2.50 -16.66 -3.13
CA LYS A 124 -1.59 -16.30 -4.20
C LYS A 124 -1.75 -17.27 -5.36
N THR A 125 -1.81 -16.76 -6.58
CA THR A 125 -1.87 -17.61 -7.78
C THR A 125 -0.48 -18.11 -8.16
N GLU A 126 -0.43 -19.18 -8.94
CA GLU A 126 0.77 -19.49 -9.72
C GLU A 126 1.12 -18.34 -10.67
N THR A 127 2.38 -18.32 -11.12
CA THR A 127 2.86 -17.36 -12.11
C THR A 127 2.12 -17.53 -13.42
N MET A 128 1.60 -16.42 -13.94
CA MET A 128 0.94 -16.33 -15.23
C MET A 128 1.91 -15.74 -16.26
N TYR A 129 1.86 -16.27 -17.48
CA TYR A 129 2.75 -15.92 -18.59
C TYR A 129 1.95 -15.62 -19.86
N ASN A 130 2.56 -14.90 -20.81
CA ASN A 130 1.96 -14.59 -22.12
C ASN A 130 0.68 -13.74 -22.03
N HIS A 131 0.60 -12.92 -21.00
CA HIS A 131 -0.48 -11.95 -20.80
C HIS A 131 -0.13 -10.59 -21.42
N ASN A 132 -1.15 -9.81 -21.79
CA ASN A 132 -0.93 -8.42 -22.18
C ASN A 132 -0.60 -7.60 -20.94
N CYS A 133 0.53 -6.92 -20.94
CA CYS A 133 0.97 -6.10 -19.82
C CYS A 133 0.98 -4.61 -20.18
N TYR A 134 0.71 -3.79 -19.17
CA TYR A 134 0.71 -2.35 -19.26
C TYR A 134 1.56 -1.75 -18.16
N LYS A 135 2.39 -0.77 -18.52
CA LYS A 135 3.16 0.02 -17.57
C LYS A 135 2.46 1.34 -17.32
N LEU A 136 2.02 1.55 -16.08
CA LEU A 136 1.40 2.77 -15.60
C LEU A 136 2.47 3.68 -15.01
N TYR A 137 2.42 4.96 -15.37
CA TYR A 137 3.30 6.01 -14.85
C TYR A 137 2.48 6.97 -14.01
N PHE A 138 2.87 7.08 -12.74
CA PHE A 138 2.26 7.98 -11.78
C PHE A 138 3.02 9.29 -11.70
N ASP A 139 2.32 10.37 -11.36
CA ASP A 139 2.90 11.72 -11.34
C ASP A 139 3.94 11.93 -10.24
N ASN A 140 3.97 11.06 -9.23
CA ASN A 140 5.03 10.98 -8.22
C ASN A 140 6.30 10.25 -8.70
N GLY A 141 6.33 9.76 -9.94
CA GLY A 141 7.44 9.03 -10.52
C GLY A 141 7.41 7.52 -10.30
N GLU A 142 6.38 6.96 -9.65
CA GLU A 142 6.21 5.52 -9.55
C GLU A 142 5.83 4.91 -10.89
N GLU A 143 6.31 3.70 -11.14
CA GLU A 143 6.01 2.92 -12.33
C GLU A 143 5.56 1.53 -11.92
N ILE A 144 4.38 1.09 -12.36
CA ILE A 144 3.84 -0.22 -12.04
C ILE A 144 3.47 -0.95 -13.31
N ILE A 145 3.94 -2.19 -13.46
CA ILE A 145 3.55 -3.08 -14.56
C ILE A 145 2.44 -4.00 -14.07
N ALA A 146 1.31 -3.93 -14.77
CA ALA A 146 0.10 -4.69 -14.44
C ALA A 146 -0.45 -5.41 -15.66
N ASP A 147 -1.13 -6.52 -15.41
CA ASP A 147 -1.91 -7.24 -16.43
C ASP A 147 -3.04 -6.37 -17.01
N ALA A 148 -3.45 -6.67 -18.24
CA ALA A 148 -4.54 -6.01 -18.95
C ALA A 148 -5.86 -5.98 -18.16
N ASP A 149 -6.18 -7.05 -17.45
CA ASP A 149 -7.38 -7.19 -16.65
C ASP A 149 -7.20 -6.67 -15.21
N HIS A 150 -6.05 -6.05 -14.90
CA HIS A 150 -5.77 -5.55 -13.56
C HIS A 150 -6.68 -4.39 -13.20
N LEU A 151 -7.35 -4.51 -12.05
CA LEU A 151 -8.36 -3.55 -11.62
C LEU A 151 -7.74 -2.45 -10.77
N TRP A 152 -8.08 -1.22 -11.13
CA TRP A 152 -7.68 -0.03 -10.39
C TRP A 152 -8.93 0.70 -9.93
N GLU A 153 -9.04 0.97 -8.63
CA GLU A 153 -10.00 1.95 -8.13
C GLU A 153 -9.47 3.35 -8.44
N VAL A 154 -10.07 4.00 -9.43
CA VAL A 154 -9.68 5.32 -9.90
C VAL A 154 -10.85 6.29 -9.78
N ASP A 155 -10.54 7.58 -9.83
CA ASP A 155 -11.50 8.65 -9.95
C ASP A 155 -10.99 9.71 -10.96
N SER A 156 -11.87 10.60 -11.37
CA SER A 156 -11.55 11.69 -12.29
C SER A 156 -12.45 12.87 -11.99
N SER A 157 -11.88 14.07 -11.89
CA SER A 157 -12.65 15.30 -11.61
C SER A 157 -13.63 15.70 -12.73
N TYR A 158 -13.68 14.94 -13.82
CA TYR A 158 -14.63 15.07 -14.92
C TYR A 158 -15.81 14.10 -14.80
N TRP A 159 -15.81 13.21 -13.81
CA TRP A 159 -16.91 12.31 -13.53
C TRP A 159 -17.92 12.96 -12.58
N ARG A 160 -19.21 12.82 -12.90
CA ARG A 160 -20.31 13.21 -12.01
C ARG A 160 -20.59 12.16 -10.93
N THR A 161 -20.32 10.90 -11.27
CA THR A 161 -20.35 9.74 -10.37
C THR A 161 -18.98 9.62 -9.72
N GLY A 162 -18.90 9.18 -8.46
CA GLY A 162 -17.62 8.98 -7.77
C GLY A 162 -16.72 7.90 -8.38
N LYS A 163 -15.88 7.31 -7.53
CA LYS A 163 -14.87 6.31 -7.89
C LYS A 163 -15.43 5.17 -8.76
N LYS A 164 -14.57 4.64 -9.64
CA LYS A 164 -14.86 3.48 -10.47
C LYS A 164 -13.70 2.51 -10.42
N VAL A 165 -14.03 1.22 -10.50
CA VAL A 165 -13.05 0.15 -10.66
C VAL A 165 -12.99 -0.21 -12.14
N ILE A 166 -11.84 0.02 -12.78
CA ILE A 166 -11.64 -0.23 -14.22
C ILE A 166 -10.34 -0.98 -14.47
N LYS A 167 -10.24 -1.65 -15.63
CA LYS A 167 -9.06 -2.44 -16.02
C LYS A 167 -7.90 -1.58 -16.55
N SER A 168 -6.67 -2.08 -16.47
CA SER A 168 -5.49 -1.48 -17.14
C SER A 168 -5.71 -1.26 -18.62
N GLN A 169 -6.34 -2.22 -19.31
CA GLN A 169 -6.74 -2.10 -20.72
C GLN A 169 -7.67 -0.89 -20.96
N GLU A 170 -8.66 -0.68 -20.09
CA GLU A 170 -9.60 0.45 -20.20
C GLU A 170 -8.90 1.79 -19.97
N ILE A 171 -7.97 1.85 -19.00
CA ILE A 171 -7.11 3.01 -18.77
C ILE A 171 -6.29 3.33 -20.02
N TYR A 172 -5.74 2.30 -20.67
CA TYR A 172 -4.95 2.43 -21.89
C TYR A 172 -5.78 2.92 -23.08
N ASP A 173 -6.96 2.36 -23.30
CA ASP A 173 -7.85 2.77 -24.39
C ASP A 173 -8.31 4.21 -24.22
N ARG A 174 -8.63 4.62 -22.98
CA ARG A 174 -8.89 6.01 -22.62
C ARG A 174 -7.69 6.90 -22.91
N TYR A 175 -6.48 6.50 -22.53
CA TYR A 175 -5.26 7.27 -22.78
C TYR A 175 -4.99 7.48 -24.28
N LYS A 176 -5.12 6.42 -25.09
CA LYS A 176 -4.99 6.49 -26.55
C LYS A 176 -5.99 7.44 -27.19
N SER A 177 -7.26 7.38 -26.78
CA SER A 177 -8.31 8.27 -27.31
C SER A 177 -8.01 9.75 -27.04
N LYS A 178 -7.40 10.07 -25.89
CA LYS A 178 -6.98 11.43 -25.53
C LYS A 178 -5.80 11.90 -26.38
N ALA A 179 -4.79 11.07 -26.59
CA ALA A 179 -3.60 11.42 -27.37
C ALA A 179 -3.92 11.74 -28.85
N GLN A 180 -5.00 11.19 -29.39
CA GLN A 180 -5.42 11.40 -30.77
C GLN A 180 -6.27 12.67 -30.99
N ASN A 181 -6.72 13.36 -29.92
CA ASN A 181 -7.57 14.54 -30.04
C ASN A 181 -6.75 15.84 -30.20
N LYS A 182 -6.60 16.31 -31.45
CA LYS A 182 -5.84 17.53 -31.81
C LYS A 182 -6.45 18.86 -31.33
N ARG A 183 -7.67 18.88 -30.75
CA ARG A 183 -8.35 20.12 -30.31
C ARG A 183 -8.21 20.45 -28.80
N GLY A 184 -7.24 19.87 -28.11
CA GLY A 184 -6.71 20.41 -26.84
C GLY A 184 -7.61 20.32 -25.59
N LYS A 185 -8.86 19.88 -25.71
CA LYS A 185 -9.73 19.52 -24.58
C LYS A 185 -10.31 18.13 -24.81
N GLY A 186 -9.59 17.11 -24.36
CA GLY A 186 -10.10 15.74 -24.35
C GLY A 186 -11.39 15.67 -23.53
N VAL A 187 -12.40 14.97 -24.05
CA VAL A 187 -13.71 14.73 -23.40
C VAL A 187 -13.56 14.00 -22.05
N GLN A 188 -12.39 13.43 -21.79
CA GLN A 188 -12.10 12.59 -20.64
C GLN A 188 -10.93 13.17 -19.82
N GLY A 189 -11.19 13.47 -18.54
CA GLY A 189 -10.23 13.98 -17.57
C GLY A 189 -9.11 12.99 -17.21
N PRO A 190 -8.03 13.48 -16.56
CA PRO A 190 -7.01 12.60 -16.00
C PRO A 190 -7.61 11.68 -14.93
N LEU A 191 -7.14 10.44 -14.89
CA LEU A 191 -7.48 9.49 -13.83
C LEU A 191 -6.48 9.62 -12.68
N TYR A 192 -6.95 9.41 -11.46
CA TYR A 192 -6.11 9.36 -10.28
C TYR A 192 -6.58 8.28 -9.31
N ILE A 193 -5.66 7.87 -8.45
CA ILE A 193 -5.89 7.00 -7.29
C ILE A 193 -5.69 7.87 -6.04
N GLU A 194 -6.58 7.79 -5.06
CA GLU A 194 -6.37 8.49 -3.78
C GLU A 194 -5.18 7.86 -3.04
N LYS A 195 -4.37 8.68 -2.38
CA LYS A 195 -3.22 8.21 -1.60
C LYS A 195 -3.66 7.40 -0.38
N SER A 196 -2.73 6.60 0.16
CA SER A 196 -2.95 5.90 1.42
C SER A 196 -3.04 6.87 2.60
N LYS A 197 -3.71 6.43 3.67
CA LYS A 197 -3.55 7.04 5.00
C LYS A 197 -2.12 6.80 5.52
N PRO A 198 -1.68 7.55 6.56
CA PRO A 198 -0.45 7.21 7.28
C PRO A 198 -0.52 5.75 7.77
N ILE A 199 0.59 5.03 7.65
CA ILE A 199 0.64 3.63 8.08
C ILE A 199 0.73 3.55 9.59
N ASN A 200 -0.05 2.69 10.21
CA ASN A 200 -0.12 2.46 11.65
C ASN A 200 0.89 1.36 12.05
N PHE A 201 2.13 1.75 12.31
CA PHE A 201 3.14 0.85 12.87
C PHE A 201 3.17 0.90 14.39
N ILE A 202 3.61 -0.21 14.98
CA ILE A 202 3.88 -0.31 16.41
C ILE A 202 5.18 0.45 16.72
N LYS A 203 5.23 1.11 17.88
CA LYS A 203 6.43 1.80 18.34
C LYS A 203 7.58 0.82 18.56
N ASN A 204 8.73 1.10 17.95
CA ASN A 204 9.96 0.34 18.18
C ASN A 204 10.77 0.93 19.32
N LEU A 205 11.58 0.09 19.97
CA LEU A 205 12.65 0.55 20.85
C LEU A 205 13.83 0.97 19.96
N LEU A 206 14.18 2.25 20.00
CA LEU A 206 15.19 2.88 19.14
C LEU A 206 16.33 3.40 20.03
N ASP A 207 17.57 2.96 19.77
CA ASP A 207 18.71 3.35 20.60
C ASP A 207 19.17 4.79 20.35
N ILE A 208 18.89 5.31 19.14
CA ILE A 208 19.12 6.70 18.76
C ILE A 208 17.76 7.39 18.68
N ASP A 209 17.63 8.54 19.34
CA ASP A 209 16.47 9.42 19.19
C ASP A 209 16.22 9.73 17.70
N PRO A 210 15.00 9.56 17.17
CA PRO A 210 14.72 9.75 15.75
C PRO A 210 15.09 11.13 15.23
N TYR A 211 14.83 12.19 16.02
CA TYR A 211 15.19 13.56 15.64
C TYR A 211 16.71 13.73 15.54
N LEU A 212 17.46 13.25 16.54
CA LEU A 212 18.92 13.23 16.51
C LEU A 212 19.46 12.47 15.27
N LEU A 213 18.89 11.30 14.96
CA LEU A 213 19.28 10.55 13.77
C LEU A 213 19.08 11.38 12.49
N GLY A 214 17.94 12.07 12.38
CA GLY A 214 17.65 12.94 11.24
C GLY A 214 18.64 14.10 11.11
N VAL A 215 18.96 14.76 12.21
CA VAL A 215 19.97 15.85 12.24
C VAL A 215 21.35 15.33 11.81
N TRP A 216 21.76 14.16 12.31
CA TRP A 216 23.05 13.58 11.92
C TRP A 216 23.07 13.09 10.45
N LEU A 217 21.96 12.58 9.93
CA LEU A 217 21.89 12.15 8.54
C LEU A 217 22.10 13.33 7.58
N GLY A 218 21.58 14.52 7.89
CA GLY A 218 21.86 15.74 7.14
C GLY A 218 23.29 16.25 7.38
N ASP A 219 23.52 16.87 8.53
CA ASP A 219 24.74 17.65 8.81
C ASP A 219 25.84 16.87 9.56
N GLY A 220 25.68 15.56 9.73
CA GLY A 220 26.67 14.72 10.42
C GLY A 220 27.88 14.33 9.56
N TYR A 221 29.01 14.11 10.20
CA TYR A 221 30.20 13.50 9.61
C TYR A 221 30.05 11.98 9.65
N SER A 222 30.08 11.36 8.47
CA SER A 222 29.91 9.91 8.34
C SER A 222 31.07 9.11 8.97
N SER A 223 32.26 9.69 9.11
CA SER A 223 33.45 9.01 9.62
C SER A 223 33.50 8.86 11.14
N ASP A 224 32.93 9.82 11.88
CA ASP A 224 33.18 9.93 13.33
C ASP A 224 32.02 10.47 14.17
N GLY A 225 30.82 10.62 13.58
CA GLY A 225 29.62 10.93 14.34
C GLY A 225 29.47 12.40 14.77
N ARG A 226 30.43 13.28 14.44
CA ARG A 226 30.30 14.72 14.70
C ARG A 226 29.13 15.31 13.92
N ILE A 227 28.53 16.36 14.44
CA ILE A 227 27.51 17.17 13.75
C ILE A 227 28.05 18.60 13.65
N ILE A 228 27.76 19.29 12.54
CA ILE A 228 27.99 20.73 12.40
C ILE A 228 26.64 21.44 12.30
N ALA A 229 26.49 22.57 12.99
CA ALA A 229 25.27 23.37 12.92
C ALA A 229 25.62 24.86 12.91
N HIS A 230 24.78 25.69 12.31
CA HIS A 230 24.89 27.14 12.50
C HIS A 230 24.63 27.48 13.98
N LYS A 231 25.34 28.48 14.52
CA LYS A 231 25.25 28.86 15.95
C LYS A 231 23.81 29.11 16.44
N ASP A 232 22.98 29.69 15.57
CA ASP A 232 21.58 30.01 15.90
C ASP A 232 20.74 28.73 16.08
N ASP A 233 20.91 27.74 15.20
CA ASP A 233 20.20 26.46 15.25
C ASP A 233 20.74 25.57 16.38
N TYR A 234 22.05 25.66 16.65
CA TYR A 234 22.69 24.91 17.73
C TYR A 234 22.06 25.16 19.11
N THR A 235 21.59 26.39 19.37
CA THR A 235 20.90 26.71 20.64
C THR A 235 19.66 25.86 20.88
N PHE A 236 18.96 25.45 19.82
CA PHE A 236 17.85 24.52 19.89
C PHE A 236 18.36 23.08 20.09
N TYR A 237 19.35 22.65 19.31
CA TYR A 237 19.91 21.30 19.41
C TYR A 237 20.47 20.99 20.80
N LYS A 238 21.22 21.92 21.40
CA LYS A 238 21.82 21.76 22.74
C LYS A 238 20.79 21.53 23.85
N LYS A 239 19.56 22.03 23.69
CA LYS A 239 18.47 21.83 24.66
C LYS A 239 17.83 20.44 24.58
N ARG A 240 17.97 19.78 23.43
CA ARG A 240 17.28 18.51 23.11
C ARG A 240 18.24 17.31 23.07
N ILE A 241 19.52 17.55 22.82
CA ILE A 241 20.53 16.52 22.58
C ILE A 241 21.58 16.59 23.69
N ASP A 242 21.98 15.42 24.22
CA ASP A 242 23.03 15.30 25.23
C ASP A 242 24.42 15.48 24.59
N VAL A 243 24.87 16.73 24.53
CA VAL A 243 26.15 17.11 23.93
C VAL A 243 27.29 16.85 24.91
N GLU A 244 28.26 16.03 24.49
CA GLU A 244 29.47 15.71 25.25
C GLU A 244 30.58 16.75 25.02
N TYR A 245 30.71 17.22 23.77
CA TYR A 245 31.77 18.14 23.37
C TYR A 245 31.27 19.09 22.30
N GLU A 246 31.60 20.37 22.41
CA GLU A 246 31.30 21.41 21.42
C GLU A 246 32.54 22.28 21.15
N ARG A 247 32.66 22.77 19.92
CA ARG A 247 33.71 23.70 19.51
C ARG A 247 33.18 24.67 18.47
N GLU A 248 33.45 25.97 18.67
CA GLU A 248 33.16 27.00 17.69
C GLU A 248 34.11 26.95 16.48
N ASP A 249 33.54 27.19 15.30
CA ASP A 249 34.22 27.21 14.01
C ASP A 249 33.56 28.29 13.12
N GLY A 250 33.94 29.54 13.36
CA GLY A 250 33.31 30.70 12.71
C GLY A 250 31.85 30.87 13.15
N ASN A 251 30.92 30.84 12.19
CA ASN A 251 29.48 30.92 12.47
C ASN A 251 28.84 29.56 12.76
N CYS A 252 29.63 28.49 12.79
CA CYS A 252 29.16 27.13 13.04
C CYS A 252 29.72 26.58 14.36
N ILE A 253 29.01 25.61 14.91
CA ILE A 253 29.43 24.85 16.08
C ILE A 253 29.54 23.38 15.64
N ARG A 254 30.71 22.79 15.88
CA ARG A 254 30.94 21.36 15.70
C ARG A 254 30.78 20.68 17.06
N PHE A 255 29.94 19.66 17.14
CA PHE A 255 29.68 18.99 18.41
C PHE A 255 29.60 17.47 18.27
N LYS A 256 29.80 16.79 19.40
CA LYS A 256 29.66 15.35 19.56
C LYS A 256 28.59 15.06 20.60
N VAL A 257 27.82 14.02 20.33
CA VAL A 257 26.76 13.54 21.21
C VAL A 257 27.27 12.35 22.01
N LYS A 258 26.93 12.33 23.29
CA LYS A 258 27.37 11.28 24.21
C LYS A 258 26.94 9.88 23.72
N ASP A 259 27.86 8.92 23.81
CA ASP A 259 27.68 7.51 23.41
C ASP A 259 27.25 7.27 21.94
N PHE A 260 27.24 8.32 21.11
CA PHE A 260 26.59 8.27 19.80
C PHE A 260 27.35 7.42 18.78
N ILE A 261 28.69 7.44 18.81
CA ILE A 261 29.52 6.65 17.90
C ILE A 261 29.24 5.15 18.06
N SER A 262 29.05 4.67 19.30
CA SER A 262 28.73 3.27 19.56
C SER A 262 27.40 2.87 18.92
N LYS A 263 26.38 3.73 19.07
CA LYS A 263 25.06 3.55 18.46
C LYS A 263 25.09 3.63 16.93
N LEU A 264 25.88 4.54 16.36
CA LEU A 264 26.07 4.59 14.90
C LEU A 264 26.72 3.32 14.35
N LYS A 265 27.62 2.69 15.11
CA LYS A 265 28.22 1.41 14.73
C LYS A 265 27.22 0.26 14.77
N SER A 266 26.36 0.18 15.78
CA SER A 266 25.37 -0.91 15.88
C SER A 266 24.37 -0.92 14.73
N TYR A 267 24.05 0.25 14.17
CA TYR A 267 23.21 0.39 12.97
C TYR A 267 23.99 0.40 11.64
N ASN A 268 25.30 0.16 11.64
CA ASN A 268 26.13 0.23 10.43
C ASN A 268 26.00 1.57 9.67
N LEU A 269 25.94 2.68 10.41
CA LEU A 269 25.74 4.03 9.85
C LEU A 269 27.06 4.74 9.51
N LEU A 270 28.16 4.40 10.19
CA LEU A 270 29.45 5.03 9.91
C LEU A 270 29.92 4.74 8.49
N LYS A 271 30.27 5.79 7.74
CA LYS A 271 30.59 5.79 6.31
C LYS A 271 29.49 5.21 5.39
N ASN A 272 28.30 4.96 5.93
CA ASN A 272 27.16 4.37 5.24
C ASN A 272 25.87 5.04 5.74
N LYS A 273 25.73 6.34 5.47
CA LYS A 273 24.54 7.10 5.90
C LYS A 273 23.29 6.57 5.19
N HIS A 274 22.38 6.00 5.97
CA HIS A 274 21.09 5.49 5.54
C HIS A 274 20.07 5.59 6.68
N ILE A 275 18.78 5.47 6.38
CA ILE A 275 17.72 5.35 7.39
C ILE A 275 17.54 3.86 7.70
N PRO A 276 17.76 3.40 8.94
CA PRO A 276 17.55 1.99 9.28
C PRO A 276 16.07 1.60 9.24
N GLN A 277 15.79 0.34 8.87
CA GLN A 277 14.42 -0.12 8.59
C GLN A 277 13.48 -0.01 9.79
N ASN A 278 13.98 -0.25 11.01
CA ASN A 278 13.20 -0.13 12.24
C ASN A 278 12.76 1.31 12.53
N TYR A 279 13.43 2.33 11.98
CA TYR A 279 12.96 3.73 12.03
C TYR A 279 11.84 3.96 11.00
N LEU A 280 11.99 3.46 9.77
CA LEU A 280 10.95 3.53 8.73
C LEU A 280 9.68 2.74 9.07
N ARG A 281 9.76 1.86 10.07
CA ARG A 281 8.67 1.01 10.58
C ARG A 281 8.35 1.27 12.05
N SER A 282 8.77 2.40 12.64
CA SER A 282 8.36 2.79 14.00
C SER A 282 7.06 3.58 13.98
N SER A 283 6.60 4.01 15.16
CA SER A 283 5.35 4.77 15.32
C SER A 283 5.31 6.01 14.43
N TYR A 284 4.11 6.55 14.24
CA TYR A 284 3.90 7.78 13.49
C TYR A 284 4.77 8.93 14.01
N GLU A 285 4.84 9.09 15.34
CA GLU A 285 5.57 10.14 16.02
C GLU A 285 7.08 10.00 15.82
N ASP A 286 7.63 8.79 15.95
CA ASP A 286 9.06 8.55 15.76
C ASP A 286 9.48 8.87 14.30
N ARG A 287 8.67 8.48 13.33
CA ARG A 287 8.90 8.77 11.91
C ARG A 287 8.78 10.27 11.61
N LEU A 288 7.82 10.95 12.23
CA LEU A 288 7.68 12.40 12.09
C LEU A 288 8.85 13.16 12.74
N GLU A 289 9.36 12.70 13.88
CA GLU A 289 10.56 13.26 14.51
C GLU A 289 11.82 13.04 13.66
N LEU A 290 11.97 11.85 13.06
CA LEU A 290 13.03 11.61 12.08
C LEU A 290 12.95 12.57 10.90
N LEU A 291 11.75 12.75 10.33
CA LEU A 291 11.52 13.70 9.25
C LEU A 291 11.86 15.13 9.68
N ARG A 292 11.48 15.54 10.89
CA ARG A 292 11.80 16.87 11.45
C ARG A 292 13.29 17.11 11.54
N GLY A 293 14.07 16.12 11.99
CA GLY A 293 15.53 16.24 12.05
C GLY A 293 16.17 16.40 10.67
N LEU A 294 15.71 15.63 9.68
CA LEU A 294 16.14 15.74 8.28
C LEU A 294 15.76 17.10 7.68
N MET A 295 14.56 17.57 7.96
CA MET A 295 14.07 18.84 7.42
C MET A 295 14.72 20.06 8.09
N ASP A 296 15.02 19.99 9.39
CA ASP A 296 15.72 21.07 10.10
C ASP A 296 17.17 21.25 9.64
N THR A 297 17.78 20.23 9.05
CA THR A 297 19.09 20.32 8.38
C THR A 297 18.92 20.71 6.91
N ASP A 298 18.73 19.73 6.03
CA ASP A 298 18.72 19.88 4.56
C ASP A 298 17.35 20.28 3.96
N GLY A 299 16.32 20.43 4.80
CA GLY A 299 14.99 20.83 4.38
C GLY A 299 14.81 22.34 4.25
N SER A 300 13.93 22.75 3.35
CA SER A 300 13.52 24.13 3.13
C SER A 300 12.02 24.21 2.81
N VAL A 301 11.49 25.42 2.87
CA VAL A 301 10.09 25.71 2.51
C VAL A 301 10.05 26.96 1.66
N THR A 302 9.21 26.96 0.64
CA THR A 302 8.91 28.20 -0.10
C THR A 302 8.16 29.14 0.83
N LYS A 303 8.69 30.36 1.05
CA LYS A 303 8.16 31.33 2.02
C LYS A 303 6.66 31.56 1.86
N ASN A 304 5.92 31.56 2.97
CA ASN A 304 4.46 31.74 3.04
C ASN A 304 3.70 30.67 2.21
N THR A 305 4.22 29.45 2.19
CA THR A 305 3.55 28.30 1.58
C THR A 305 3.69 27.07 2.48
N ARG A 306 3.15 25.94 2.01
CA ARG A 306 3.38 24.60 2.57
C ARG A 306 4.08 23.68 1.57
N SER A 307 4.85 24.27 0.65
CA SER A 307 5.66 23.54 -0.33
C SER A 307 7.06 23.36 0.22
N PHE A 308 7.33 22.14 0.67
CA PHE A 308 8.60 21.75 1.27
C PHE A 308 9.52 21.14 0.23
N GLU A 309 10.82 21.39 0.38
CA GLU A 309 11.86 20.75 -0.42
C GLU A 309 12.93 20.17 0.50
N PHE A 310 13.39 18.95 0.19
CA PHE A 310 14.54 18.32 0.84
C PHE A 310 15.59 18.00 -0.22
N TYR A 311 16.84 18.37 0.04
CA TYR A 311 17.92 18.28 -0.94
C TYR A 311 19.05 17.38 -0.46
N GLN A 312 19.50 16.44 -1.30
CA GLN A 312 20.66 15.60 -1.01
C GLN A 312 21.43 15.20 -2.28
N LYS A 313 22.72 14.91 -2.11
CA LYS A 313 23.56 14.32 -3.17
C LYS A 313 23.41 12.81 -3.26
N ASN A 314 23.20 12.15 -2.12
CA ASN A 314 23.04 10.69 -2.07
C ASN A 314 21.63 10.31 -2.54
N TYR A 315 21.52 9.64 -3.68
CA TYR A 315 20.25 9.22 -4.25
C TYR A 315 19.56 8.12 -3.43
N ASP A 316 20.32 7.22 -2.80
CA ASP A 316 19.73 6.15 -1.98
C ASP A 316 19.05 6.73 -0.74
N LEU A 317 19.67 7.74 -0.12
CA LEU A 317 19.05 8.45 1.00
C LEU A 317 17.78 9.19 0.56
N ILE A 318 17.76 9.75 -0.66
CA ILE A 318 16.55 10.38 -1.23
C ILE A 318 15.41 9.36 -1.34
N LEU A 319 15.69 8.15 -1.84
CA LEU A 319 14.68 7.09 -1.94
C LEU A 319 14.15 6.68 -0.56
N GLN A 320 15.03 6.61 0.46
CA GLN A 320 14.62 6.32 1.84
C GLN A 320 13.78 7.43 2.47
N VAL A 321 14.05 8.69 2.16
CA VAL A 321 13.20 9.82 2.60
C VAL A 321 11.86 9.82 1.88
N VAL A 322 11.82 9.43 0.60
CA VAL A 322 10.55 9.22 -0.12
C VAL A 322 9.75 8.09 0.53
N GLU A 323 10.39 6.97 0.89
CA GLU A 323 9.72 5.90 1.64
C GLU A 323 9.18 6.42 2.98
N LEU A 324 10.00 7.16 3.75
CA LEU A 324 9.56 7.77 5.01
C LEU A 324 8.30 8.63 4.82
N LEU A 325 8.29 9.50 3.80
CA LEU A 325 7.13 10.33 3.45
C LEU A 325 5.91 9.49 3.06
N SER A 326 6.10 8.47 2.22
CA SER A 326 5.02 7.53 1.84
C SER A 326 4.44 6.82 3.06
N THR A 327 5.28 6.40 4.01
CA THR A 327 4.80 5.74 5.23
C THR A 327 3.99 6.68 6.14
N LEU A 328 4.23 8.00 6.05
CA LEU A 328 3.47 9.06 6.73
C LEU A 328 2.22 9.49 5.92
N GLY A 329 1.92 8.85 4.79
CA GLY A 329 0.81 9.23 3.91
C GLY A 329 1.05 10.57 3.19
N ILE A 330 2.32 10.96 3.01
CA ILE A 330 2.72 12.20 2.33
C ILE A 330 3.21 11.86 0.94
N LYS A 331 2.46 12.30 -0.08
CA LYS A 331 2.88 12.20 -1.48
C LYS A 331 4.06 13.14 -1.72
N SER A 332 5.07 12.65 -2.44
CA SER A 332 6.27 13.40 -2.77
C SER A 332 6.67 13.20 -4.24
N ASN A 333 7.52 14.08 -4.75
CA ASN A 333 8.05 14.01 -6.11
C ASN A 333 9.56 14.22 -6.08
N ILE A 334 10.30 13.51 -6.92
CA ILE A 334 11.75 13.68 -7.06
C ILE A 334 12.05 14.52 -8.30
N ARG A 335 12.93 15.51 -8.14
CA ARG A 335 13.59 16.22 -9.24
C ARG A 335 15.08 16.01 -9.15
N HIS A 336 15.76 15.98 -10.30
CA HIS A 336 17.21 15.93 -10.34
C HIS A 336 17.75 17.07 -11.21
N ARG A 337 18.89 17.63 -10.81
CA ARG A 337 19.60 18.67 -11.56
C ARG A 337 21.08 18.31 -11.63
N LYS A 338 21.67 18.44 -12.83
CA LYS A 338 23.11 18.28 -13.02
C LYS A 338 23.80 19.64 -12.92
N ILE A 339 24.74 19.79 -12.00
CA ILE A 339 25.52 21.04 -11.81
C ILE A 339 27.00 20.67 -11.77
N LYS A 340 27.80 21.26 -12.68
CA LYS A 340 29.25 21.01 -12.78
C LYS A 340 29.60 19.50 -12.76
N GLY A 341 28.87 18.70 -13.53
CA GLY A 341 29.09 17.25 -13.64
C GLY A 341 28.43 16.39 -12.55
N ASN A 342 28.01 16.97 -11.43
CA ASN A 342 27.41 16.24 -10.31
C ASN A 342 25.88 16.28 -10.35
N TYR A 343 25.23 15.17 -10.00
CA TYR A 343 23.78 15.11 -9.82
C TYR A 343 23.39 15.55 -8.42
N TYR A 344 22.28 16.27 -8.36
CA TYR A 344 21.66 16.76 -7.16
C TYR A 344 20.19 16.42 -7.19
N HIS A 345 19.69 15.89 -6.09
CA HIS A 345 18.34 15.34 -6.01
C HIS A 345 17.54 16.15 -5.00
N THR A 346 16.31 16.50 -5.38
CA THR A 346 15.39 17.29 -4.56
C THR A 346 14.07 16.56 -4.48
N ILE A 347 13.61 16.32 -3.25
CA ILE A 347 12.25 15.86 -2.98
C ILE A 347 11.41 17.10 -2.76
N SER A 348 10.28 17.20 -3.46
CA SER A 348 9.27 18.24 -3.22
C SER A 348 7.96 17.61 -2.76
N PHE A 349 7.37 18.14 -1.68
CA PHE A 349 6.11 17.64 -1.13
C PHE A 349 5.33 18.75 -0.41
N THR A 350 4.04 18.51 -0.21
CA THR A 350 3.14 19.40 0.54
C THR A 350 2.44 18.58 1.62
N THR A 351 2.37 19.10 2.85
CA THR A 351 1.71 18.42 3.97
C THR A 351 1.19 19.42 5.00
N GLU A 352 0.16 19.05 5.76
CA GLU A 352 -0.35 19.81 6.92
C GLU A 352 0.45 19.53 8.20
N GLU A 353 1.26 18.46 8.18
CA GLU A 353 2.18 18.13 9.26
C GLU A 353 3.21 19.23 9.52
N GLN A 354 3.53 19.43 10.80
CA GLN A 354 4.66 20.27 11.18
C GLN A 354 5.95 19.48 10.98
N VAL A 355 6.67 19.76 9.90
CA VAL A 355 7.90 19.06 9.51
C VAL A 355 9.20 19.77 9.91
N PHE A 356 9.12 20.86 10.67
CA PHE A 356 10.29 21.54 11.27
C PHE A 356 10.12 21.64 12.77
N ASN A 357 11.22 21.70 13.51
CA ASN A 357 11.23 22.17 14.90
C ASN A 357 11.93 23.53 15.04
N LEU A 358 12.80 23.91 14.09
CA LEU A 358 13.47 25.21 14.14
C LEU A 358 12.50 26.36 13.87
N GLN A 359 12.39 27.29 14.84
CA GLN A 359 11.45 28.42 14.77
C GLN A 359 11.65 29.29 13.52
N ARG A 360 12.91 29.52 13.09
CA ARG A 360 13.19 30.30 11.87
C ARG A 360 12.59 29.67 10.60
N LYS A 361 12.50 28.33 10.54
CA LYS A 361 11.91 27.61 9.41
C LYS A 361 10.40 27.58 9.53
N LEU A 362 9.88 27.37 10.75
CA LEU A 362 8.44 27.45 11.04
C LEU A 362 7.84 28.82 10.68
N ASN A 363 8.56 29.91 10.94
CA ASN A 363 8.13 31.27 10.59
C ASN A 363 7.95 31.50 9.07
N ASN A 364 8.51 30.63 8.22
CA ASN A 364 8.33 30.70 6.77
C ASN A 364 7.15 29.85 6.27
N VAL A 365 6.53 29.03 7.13
CA VAL A 365 5.41 28.17 6.79
C VAL A 365 4.11 28.94 6.95
N ASP A 366 3.22 28.85 5.96
CA ASP A 366 1.85 29.34 6.09
C ASP A 366 0.98 28.24 6.74
N SER A 367 0.70 28.39 8.05
CA SER A 367 -0.10 27.44 8.81
C SER A 367 -1.60 27.48 8.52
N GLN A 368 -2.11 28.57 7.92
CA GLN A 368 -3.53 28.76 7.60
C GLN A 368 -3.90 28.18 6.24
N ARG A 369 -2.91 27.92 5.38
CA ARG A 369 -3.13 27.40 4.04
C ARG A 369 -3.35 25.89 4.07
N SER A 370 -4.54 25.43 3.69
CA SER A 370 -4.80 24.00 3.51
C SER A 370 -4.04 23.42 2.29
N THR A 371 -3.80 22.12 2.33
CA THR A 371 -3.27 21.37 1.19
C THR A 371 -4.22 21.40 0.01
N ARG A 372 -3.66 21.32 -1.21
CA ARG A 372 -4.48 21.21 -2.42
C ARG A 372 -4.96 19.77 -2.58
N ILE A 373 -6.15 19.58 -3.13
CA ILE A 373 -6.71 18.23 -3.38
C ILE A 373 -5.82 17.37 -4.29
N GLN A 374 -4.99 17.98 -5.14
CA GLN A 374 -4.01 17.28 -5.97
C GLN A 374 -2.94 16.53 -5.14
N GLU A 375 -2.68 16.97 -3.91
CA GLU A 375 -1.70 16.36 -3.00
C GLU A 375 -2.23 15.06 -2.36
N SER A 376 -3.54 14.79 -2.45
CA SER A 376 -4.15 13.51 -2.05
C SER A 376 -4.24 12.49 -3.19
N ARG A 377 -3.82 12.84 -4.40
CA ARG A 377 -4.11 12.07 -5.62
C ARG A 377 -2.84 11.64 -6.34
N HIS A 378 -2.65 10.36 -6.58
CA HIS A 378 -1.66 9.82 -7.52
C HIS A 378 -2.26 9.80 -8.92
N TYR A 379 -1.84 10.73 -9.79
CA TYR A 379 -2.37 10.82 -11.14
C TYR A 379 -1.68 9.83 -12.07
N ILE A 380 -2.47 9.09 -12.84
CA ILE A 380 -1.98 8.25 -13.93
C ILE A 380 -1.80 9.15 -15.15
N HIS A 381 -0.59 9.63 -15.39
CA HIS A 381 -0.33 10.60 -16.46
C HIS A 381 0.07 9.95 -17.80
N LYS A 382 0.57 8.70 -17.75
CA LYS A 382 0.92 7.91 -18.93
C LYS A 382 0.66 6.43 -18.63
N ILE A 383 0.25 5.71 -19.66
CA ILE A 383 0.19 4.24 -19.66
C ILE A 383 0.64 3.75 -21.04
N GLU A 384 1.45 2.71 -21.07
CA GLU A 384 1.93 2.11 -22.32
C GLU A 384 1.78 0.60 -22.29
N LYS A 385 1.57 0.01 -23.47
CA LYS A 385 1.62 -1.43 -23.63
C LYS A 385 3.09 -1.83 -23.64
N VAL A 386 3.45 -2.83 -22.86
CA VAL A 386 4.81 -3.39 -22.78
C VAL A 386 4.81 -4.86 -23.21
N ASP A 387 6.00 -5.42 -23.37
CA ASP A 387 6.15 -6.86 -23.59
C ASP A 387 5.56 -7.65 -22.41
N SER A 388 5.13 -8.87 -22.69
CA SER A 388 4.60 -9.75 -21.66
C SER A 388 5.67 -10.04 -20.61
N VAL A 389 5.34 -9.84 -19.34
CA VAL A 389 6.19 -10.23 -18.22
C VAL A 389 5.46 -11.26 -17.35
N PRO A 390 6.19 -12.12 -16.61
CA PRO A 390 5.58 -12.97 -15.61
C PRO A 390 4.83 -12.14 -14.57
N VAL A 391 3.58 -12.51 -14.29
CA VAL A 391 2.72 -11.78 -13.36
C VAL A 391 2.04 -12.73 -12.39
N ALA A 392 1.73 -12.27 -11.18
CA ALA A 392 0.96 -13.03 -10.19
C ALA A 392 -0.09 -12.16 -9.52
N CYS A 393 -1.12 -12.82 -9.01
CA CYS A 393 -2.19 -12.22 -8.24
C CYS A 393 -2.06 -12.60 -6.76
N ILE A 394 -2.45 -11.68 -5.88
CA ILE A 394 -2.73 -11.97 -4.47
C ILE A 394 -4.14 -11.54 -4.08
N ARG A 395 -4.68 -12.17 -3.04
CA ARG A 395 -5.87 -11.74 -2.30
C ARG A 395 -5.47 -11.39 -0.88
N VAL A 396 -6.00 -10.29 -0.35
CA VAL A 396 -5.87 -9.91 1.06
C VAL A 396 -7.23 -9.96 1.77
N ASP A 397 -7.20 -10.03 3.10
CA ASP A 397 -8.37 -10.05 3.98
C ASP A 397 -8.97 -8.66 4.29
N SER A 398 -8.60 -7.62 3.53
CA SER A 398 -9.13 -6.28 3.74
C SER A 398 -10.59 -6.13 3.26
N GLU A 399 -11.39 -5.36 4.01
CA GLU A 399 -12.79 -5.06 3.69
C GLU A 399 -12.94 -4.32 2.36
N ASP A 400 -12.02 -3.40 2.06
CA ASP A 400 -11.97 -2.62 0.82
C ASP A 400 -11.35 -3.39 -0.36
N HIS A 401 -10.82 -4.58 -0.10
CA HIS A 401 -10.10 -5.41 -1.05
C HIS A 401 -8.86 -4.73 -1.69
N LEU A 402 -8.26 -3.74 -1.02
CA LEU A 402 -7.07 -3.03 -1.47
C LEU A 402 -5.81 -3.40 -0.67
N PHE A 403 -4.66 -3.33 -1.33
CA PHE A 403 -3.33 -3.37 -0.71
C PHE A 403 -2.42 -2.32 -1.35
N LEU A 404 -1.25 -2.07 -0.75
CA LEU A 404 -0.25 -1.13 -1.27
C LEU A 404 0.81 -1.86 -2.11
N CYS A 405 1.26 -1.22 -3.18
CA CYS A 405 2.34 -1.72 -4.03
C CYS A 405 3.24 -0.58 -4.53
N GLY A 406 4.40 -0.92 -5.09
CA GLY A 406 5.40 0.05 -5.52
C GLY A 406 6.14 0.69 -4.35
N LYS A 407 7.21 1.43 -4.67
CA LYS A 407 8.11 2.03 -3.68
C LYS A 407 7.48 3.21 -2.93
N THR A 408 6.43 3.81 -3.51
CA THR A 408 5.73 4.98 -2.98
C THR A 408 4.32 4.68 -2.45
N PHE A 409 3.97 3.39 -2.33
CA PHE A 409 2.78 2.90 -1.63
C PHE A 409 1.48 3.24 -2.39
N ILE A 410 1.39 2.84 -3.66
CA ILE A 410 0.21 3.04 -4.50
C ILE A 410 -0.87 2.02 -4.12
N PRO A 411 -2.10 2.48 -3.78
CA PRO A 411 -3.26 1.60 -3.58
C PRO A 411 -3.64 0.82 -4.84
N THR A 412 -3.91 -0.46 -4.67
CA THR A 412 -4.33 -1.34 -5.77
C THR A 412 -5.26 -2.47 -5.31
N HIS A 413 -6.05 -3.01 -6.24
CA HIS A 413 -7.10 -3.99 -5.95
C HIS A 413 -6.57 -5.43 -5.91
N ASN A 414 -7.04 -6.21 -4.93
CA ASN A 414 -6.74 -7.63 -4.77
C ASN A 414 -7.65 -8.55 -5.62
N SER A 415 -7.26 -9.80 -5.86
CA SER A 415 -8.09 -10.77 -6.60
C SER A 415 -9.24 -11.34 -5.77
N THR A 416 -10.46 -11.37 -6.31
CA THR A 416 -11.60 -12.12 -5.75
C THR A 416 -11.69 -13.47 -6.47
N THR A 417 -12.06 -14.60 -5.86
CA THR A 417 -12.08 -15.90 -6.58
C THR A 417 -13.29 -16.79 -6.23
N VAL A 418 -14.04 -17.17 -7.28
CA VAL A 418 -14.82 -18.39 -7.62
C VAL A 418 -15.36 -19.23 -6.45
N VAL A 419 -16.11 -18.62 -5.53
CA VAL A 419 -16.84 -19.37 -4.49
C VAL A 419 -18.05 -20.14 -5.07
N SER A 420 -18.70 -19.62 -6.11
CA SER A 420 -20.02 -20.12 -6.55
C SER A 420 -20.01 -21.46 -7.30
N TYR A 421 -18.94 -21.78 -8.04
CA TYR A 421 -18.84 -23.06 -8.77
C TYR A 421 -18.52 -24.23 -7.83
N LEU A 422 -17.59 -24.03 -6.90
CA LEU A 422 -17.21 -25.05 -5.91
C LEU A 422 -18.39 -25.40 -4.99
N LEU A 423 -19.20 -24.41 -4.60
CA LEU A 423 -20.39 -24.63 -3.76
C LEU A 423 -21.45 -25.50 -4.44
N HIS A 424 -21.76 -25.26 -5.72
CA HIS A 424 -22.74 -26.08 -6.44
C HIS A 424 -22.24 -27.52 -6.64
N TYR A 425 -20.96 -27.69 -7.01
CA TYR A 425 -20.40 -29.01 -7.27
C TYR A 425 -20.35 -29.88 -6.01
N ALA A 426 -19.90 -29.34 -4.86
CA ALA A 426 -19.74 -30.12 -3.63
C ALA A 426 -21.05 -30.56 -2.96
N VAL A 427 -22.19 -29.94 -3.32
CA VAL A 427 -23.49 -30.18 -2.67
C VAL A 427 -24.42 -31.01 -3.55
N PHE A 428 -24.37 -30.82 -4.87
CA PHE A 428 -25.36 -31.37 -5.81
C PHE A 428 -24.77 -32.36 -6.83
N ASN A 429 -23.46 -32.57 -6.85
CA ASN A 429 -22.80 -33.70 -7.51
C ASN A 429 -22.10 -34.57 -6.48
#